data_AF-A0A7C9AFQ6-F1
#
_entry.id   AF-A0A7C9AFQ6-F1
#
_cell.length_a   1.000
_cell.length_b   1.000
_cell.length_c   1.000
_cell.angle_alpha   90.00
_cell.angle_beta   90.00
_cell.angle_gamma   90.00
#
_symmetry.space_group_name_H-M   'P 1'
#
loop_
_entity.id
_entity.type
_entity.pdbx_description
1 polymer ?
#
loop_
_entity_poly.entity_id
_entity_poly.type
_entity_poly.pdbx_seq_one_letter_code
_entity_poly.pdbx_strand_id
1 'polypeptide(L)'
;RWEFPISIERMKHYTCLEKLVFSQTSEHLVCFPLGVFPNLRTLCLKNCEGLEKVYIPEGLEDDSLASLCDLCIWSCDALELIGKETGRGEATTELPAPNLT
;
A
#
# COMPACT_ATOMS: atom_id res chain seq x y z
N ARG A 1 -18.39 4.39 -12.90
CA ARG A 1 -17.07 3.97 -12.39
C ARG A 1 -16.61 5.09 -11.46
N TRP A 2 -16.70 4.91 -10.15
CA TRP A 2 -16.20 5.93 -9.22
C TRP A 2 -14.70 5.74 -9.13
N GLU A 3 -13.97 6.46 -9.97
CA GLU A 3 -12.55 6.67 -9.74
C GLU A 3 -12.48 7.66 -8.60
N PHE A 4 -12.07 7.20 -7.43
CA PHE A 4 -11.87 8.08 -6.28
C PHE A 4 -10.89 9.18 -6.73
N PRO A 5 -11.31 10.45 -6.89
CA PRO A 5 -10.38 11.50 -7.19
C PRO A 5 -9.82 11.94 -5.84
N ILE A 6 -9.11 11.02 -5.19
CA ILE A 6 -8.40 11.32 -3.96
C ILE A 6 -7.24 12.18 -4.40
N SER A 7 -7.39 13.49 -4.26
CA SER A 7 -6.22 14.33 -4.08
C SER A 7 -5.56 13.80 -2.82
N ILE A 8 -4.49 12.99 -2.97
CA ILE A 8 -3.65 12.48 -1.90
C ILE A 8 -3.33 13.59 -0.90
N GLU A 9 -3.15 14.82 -1.41
CA GLU A 9 -3.02 16.05 -0.64
C GLU A 9 -4.11 16.24 0.42
N ARG A 10 -5.39 16.03 0.09
CA ARG A 10 -6.50 16.16 1.04
C ARG A 10 -6.44 15.12 2.15
N MET A 11 -5.93 13.92 1.88
CA MET A 11 -5.83 12.85 2.87
C MET A 11 -4.75 13.11 3.91
N LYS A 12 -3.67 13.78 3.52
CA LYS A 12 -2.60 14.20 4.44
C LYS A 12 -3.11 15.13 5.54
N HIS A 13 -4.20 15.87 5.30
CA HIS A 13 -4.81 16.76 6.30
C HIS A 13 -5.61 16.02 7.38
N TYR A 14 -5.88 14.72 7.22
CA TYR A 14 -6.55 13.91 8.24
C TYR A 14 -5.53 13.42 9.28
N THR A 15 -4.87 14.36 9.95
CA THR A 15 -3.82 14.10 10.94
C THR A 15 -4.36 13.46 12.21
N CYS A 16 -5.66 13.54 12.49
CA CYS A 16 -6.27 12.87 13.66
C CYS A 16 -6.83 11.48 13.34
N LEU A 17 -6.73 11.03 12.08
CA LEU A 17 -7.33 9.77 11.68
C LEU A 17 -6.42 8.60 12.04
N GLU A 18 -6.72 7.95 13.16
CA GLU A 18 -5.96 6.79 13.66
C GLU A 18 -6.55 5.44 13.24
N LYS A 19 -7.87 5.38 13.03
CA LYS A 19 -8.57 4.14 12.69
C LYS A 19 -9.52 4.37 11.51
N LEU A 20 -9.38 3.52 10.50
CA LEU A 20 -10.24 3.53 9.32
C LEU A 20 -10.78 2.13 9.10
N VAL A 21 -12.11 2.03 8.99
CA VAL A 21 -12.80 0.75 8.78
C VAL A 21 -13.70 0.88 7.56
N PHE A 22 -13.43 0.07 6.56
CA PHE A 22 -14.30 -0.17 5.42
C PHE A 22 -15.06 -1.47 5.66
N SER A 23 -16.38 -1.42 5.51
CA SER A 23 -17.26 -2.57 5.66
C SER A 23 -18.31 -2.55 4.58
N GLN A 24 -18.51 -3.69 3.89
CA GLN A 24 -19.52 -3.84 2.83
C GLN A 24 -19.38 -2.75 1.75
N THR A 25 -18.15 -2.41 1.38
CA THR A 25 -17.94 -1.40 0.35
C THR A 25 -18.36 -1.96 -1.00
N SER A 26 -19.17 -1.20 -1.72
CA SER A 26 -19.70 -1.63 -3.03
C SER A 26 -18.58 -1.80 -4.07
N GLU A 27 -18.96 -2.37 -5.21
CA GLU A 27 -18.23 -2.56 -6.49
C GLU A 27 -17.48 -1.30 -7.02
N HIS A 28 -17.60 -0.17 -6.34
CA HIS A 28 -17.05 1.11 -6.75
C HIS A 28 -15.69 1.41 -6.14
N LEU A 29 -15.33 0.77 -5.01
CA LEU A 29 -14.05 1.00 -4.36
C LEU A 29 -13.00 0.06 -4.95
N VAL A 30 -12.48 0.36 -6.14
CA VAL A 30 -11.55 -0.53 -6.87
C VAL A 30 -10.13 -0.50 -6.31
N CYS A 31 -9.68 0.67 -5.86
CA CYS A 31 -8.32 0.85 -5.36
C CYS A 31 -8.26 1.75 -4.12
N PHE A 32 -7.33 1.45 -3.22
CA PHE A 32 -7.10 2.23 -2.00
C PHE A 32 -5.60 2.53 -1.80
N PRO A 33 -5.22 3.82 -1.63
CA PRO A 33 -3.84 4.18 -1.34
C PRO A 33 -3.51 3.97 0.15
N LEU A 34 -2.48 3.17 0.44
CA LEU A 34 -1.91 2.97 1.77
C LEU A 34 -1.01 4.13 2.16
N GLY A 35 -1.10 4.51 3.44
CA GLY A 35 -0.18 5.44 4.07
C GLY A 35 -0.36 6.93 3.73
N VAL A 36 -1.43 7.29 3.03
CA VAL A 36 -1.78 8.71 2.81
C VAL A 36 -2.18 9.44 4.10
N PHE A 37 -2.50 8.66 5.14
CA PHE A 37 -2.89 9.14 6.45
C PHE A 37 -1.70 9.07 7.40
N PRO A 38 -1.16 10.22 7.85
CA PRO A 38 0.11 10.24 8.58
C PRO A 38 0.06 9.54 9.95
N ASN A 39 -1.12 9.48 10.58
CA ASN A 39 -1.31 8.90 11.91
C ASN A 39 -2.22 7.66 11.91
N LEU A 40 -2.51 7.09 10.75
CA LEU A 40 -3.38 5.92 10.68
C LEU A 40 -2.65 4.69 11.23
N ARG A 41 -3.18 4.16 12.33
CA ARG A 41 -2.67 2.98 13.04
C ARG A 41 -3.41 1.72 12.65
N THR A 42 -4.72 1.80 12.45
CA THR A 42 -5.56 0.64 12.18
C THR A 42 -6.34 0.82 10.90
N LEU A 43 -6.15 -0.09 9.95
CA LEU A 43 -6.95 -0.22 8.75
C LEU A 43 -7.68 -1.57 8.74
N CYS A 44 -9.00 -1.54 8.67
CA CYS A 44 -9.81 -2.75 8.53
C CYS A 44 -10.62 -2.70 7.24
N LEU A 45 -10.46 -3.71 6.38
CA LEU A 45 -11.22 -3.92 5.15
C LEU A 45 -12.07 -5.17 5.36
N LYS A 46 -13.40 -5.03 5.33
CA LYS A 46 -14.33 -6.14 5.57
C LYS A 46 -15.39 -6.21 4.46
N ASN A 47 -15.54 -7.36 3.83
CA ASN A 47 -16.54 -7.58 2.78
C ASN A 47 -16.43 -6.55 1.64
N CYS A 48 -15.20 -6.26 1.21
CA CYS A 48 -14.92 -5.29 0.14
C CYS A 48 -14.78 -6.02 -1.19
N GLU A 49 -15.89 -6.45 -1.78
CA GLU A 49 -15.91 -7.26 -3.01
C GLU A 49 -15.42 -6.50 -4.24
N GLY A 50 -15.63 -5.18 -4.27
CA GLY A 50 -15.14 -4.32 -5.34
C GLY A 50 -13.67 -3.92 -5.23
N LEU A 51 -13.01 -4.19 -4.11
CA LEU A 51 -11.65 -3.72 -3.85
C LEU A 51 -10.65 -4.68 -4.46
N GLU A 52 -10.13 -4.27 -5.61
CA GLU A 52 -9.14 -5.03 -6.37
C GLU A 52 -7.73 -4.74 -5.91
N LYS A 53 -7.40 -3.50 -5.51
CA LYS A 53 -6.00 -3.10 -5.30
C LYS A 53 -5.78 -2.24 -4.07
N VAL A 54 -4.70 -2.54 -3.37
CA VAL A 54 -4.14 -1.63 -2.36
C VAL A 54 -2.68 -1.36 -2.72
N TYR A 55 -2.30 -0.08 -2.74
CA TYR A 55 -0.97 0.35 -3.19
C TYR A 55 -0.45 1.50 -2.33
N ILE A 56 0.87 1.64 -2.18
CA ILE A 56 1.48 2.80 -1.53
C ILE A 56 1.82 3.82 -2.61
N PRO A 57 1.39 5.09 -2.52
CA PRO A 57 1.77 6.11 -3.51
C PRO A 57 3.28 6.36 -3.51
N GLU A 58 3.85 6.57 -4.70
CA GLU A 58 5.25 6.97 -4.83
C GLU A 58 5.52 8.27 -4.07
N GLY A 59 6.67 8.33 -3.39
CA GLY A 59 7.05 9.47 -2.55
C GLY A 59 6.38 9.51 -1.16
N LEU A 60 5.62 8.47 -0.81
CA LEU A 60 5.13 8.25 0.55
C LEU A 60 5.76 7.01 1.21
N GLU A 61 6.52 6.20 0.47
CA GLU A 61 7.07 4.90 0.91
C GLU A 61 7.72 4.90 2.31
N ASP A 62 8.46 5.96 2.67
CA ASP A 62 9.27 6.02 3.89
C ASP A 62 8.49 6.40 5.17
N ASP A 63 7.51 7.32 5.08
CA ASP A 63 6.79 7.86 6.25
C ASP A 63 5.39 7.24 6.44
N SER A 64 4.83 6.68 5.37
CA SER A 64 3.39 6.46 5.25
C SER A 64 2.90 5.18 5.91
N LEU A 65 3.75 4.15 6.00
CA LEU A 65 3.43 2.90 6.70
C LEU A 65 3.99 2.85 8.12
N ALA A 66 4.84 3.82 8.51
CA ALA A 66 5.48 3.82 9.83
C ALA A 66 4.47 3.87 10.98
N SER A 67 3.33 4.52 10.76
CA SER A 67 2.26 4.64 11.76
C SER A 67 1.30 3.45 11.78
N LEU A 68 1.21 2.69 10.67
CA LEU A 68 0.24 1.60 10.53
C LEU A 68 0.69 0.39 11.34
N CYS A 69 -0.06 0.08 12.40
CA CYS A 69 0.22 -1.02 13.31
C CYS A 69 -0.62 -2.26 12.97
N ASP A 70 -1.88 -2.05 12.58
CA ASP A 70 -2.86 -3.12 12.37
C ASP A 70 -3.51 -3.02 10.99
N LEU A 71 -3.34 -4.06 10.18
CA LEU A 71 -4.04 -4.25 8.91
C LEU A 71 -4.90 -5.51 8.99
N CYS A 72 -6.22 -5.36 8.95
CA CYS A 72 -7.18 -6.47 8.96
C CYS A 72 -7.93 -6.52 7.63
N ILE A 73 -7.89 -7.64 6.93
CA ILE A 73 -8.57 -7.82 5.63
C ILE A 73 -9.41 -9.08 5.68
N TRP A 74 -10.73 -8.93 5.68
CA TRP A 74 -11.68 -10.02 5.88
C TRP A 74 -12.68 -10.07 4.72
N SER A 75 -12.80 -11.22 4.06
CA SER A 75 -13.76 -11.43 2.96
C SER A 75 -13.62 -10.38 1.84
N CYS A 76 -12.40 -10.17 1.37
CA CYS A 76 -12.09 -9.30 0.23
C CYS A 76 -11.49 -10.15 -0.89
N ASP A 77 -12.36 -10.81 -1.67
CA ASP A 77 -11.93 -11.89 -2.58
C ASP A 77 -11.22 -11.38 -3.84
N ALA A 78 -11.47 -10.14 -4.24
CA ALA A 78 -10.84 -9.50 -5.39
C ALA A 78 -9.49 -8.83 -5.07
N LEU A 79 -9.06 -8.82 -3.80
CA LEU A 79 -7.98 -7.95 -3.33
C LEU A 79 -6.57 -8.46 -3.68
N GLU A 80 -5.87 -7.72 -4.51
CA GLU A 80 -4.44 -7.83 -4.75
C GLU A 80 -3.67 -6.75 -3.97
N LEU A 81 -2.75 -7.19 -3.11
CA LEU A 81 -1.83 -6.29 -2.41
C LEU A 81 -0.61 -6.02 -3.31
N ILE A 82 -0.48 -4.78 -3.79
CA ILE A 82 0.69 -4.36 -4.57
C ILE A 82 1.66 -3.66 -3.61
N GLY A 83 2.41 -4.48 -2.87
CA GLY A 83 3.59 -4.03 -2.13
C GLY A 83 4.82 -4.17 -3.02
N LYS A 84 5.73 -3.19 -3.01
CA LYS A 84 7.00 -3.28 -3.72
C LYS A 84 7.73 -4.52 -3.22
N GLU A 85 7.89 -5.51 -4.09
CA GLU A 85 8.79 -6.64 -3.86
C GLU A 85 10.15 -6.03 -3.53
N THR A 86 10.65 -6.28 -2.31
CA THR A 86 12.03 -5.94 -1.98
C THR A 86 12.90 -6.78 -2.89
N GLY A 87 13.30 -6.20 -4.02
CA GLY A 87 14.40 -6.71 -4.80
C GLY A 87 15.58 -6.85 -3.86
N ARG A 88 15.89 -8.10 -3.49
CA ARG A 88 17.18 -8.46 -2.93
C ARG A 88 18.20 -8.30 -4.04
N GLY A 89 18.58 -7.05 -4.32
CA GLY A 89 19.83 -6.77 -4.97
C GLY A 89 20.94 -6.94 -3.95
N GLU A 90 21.91 -7.81 -4.24
CA GLU A 90 23.30 -7.55 -3.86
C GLU A 90 24.24 -8.22 -4.87
N ALA A 91 25.22 -7.43 -5.28
CA ALA A 91 26.14 -7.64 -6.39
C ALA A 91 27.45 -8.34 -5.97
N THR A 92 28.31 -8.57 -6.97
CA THR A 92 29.75 -8.97 -6.92
C THR A 92 29.99 -10.49 -6.76
N THR A 93 30.79 -11.18 -7.57
CA THR A 93 32.11 -10.83 -8.13
C THR A 93 32.31 -11.41 -9.55
N GLU A 94 32.48 -10.56 -10.55
CA GLU A 94 33.23 -10.90 -11.75
C GLU A 94 34.74 -10.82 -11.43
N LEU A 95 35.42 -11.96 -11.43
CA LEU A 95 36.88 -12.02 -11.44
C LEU A 95 37.29 -12.14 -12.92
N PRO A 96 38.03 -11.20 -13.51
CA PRO A 96 38.70 -11.48 -14.77
C PRO A 96 39.83 -12.49 -14.51
N ALA A 97 39.79 -13.61 -15.23
CA ALA A 97 40.86 -14.61 -15.19
C ALA A 97 42.20 -13.96 -15.56
N PRO A 98 43.31 -14.25 -14.86
CA PRO A 98 44.62 -13.88 -15.35
C PRO A 98 44.91 -14.71 -16.61
N ASN A 99 45.07 -14.03 -17.75
CA ASN A 99 45.63 -14.65 -18.94
C ASN A 99 47.05 -15.14 -18.60
N LEU A 100 47.28 -16.45 -18.60
CA LEU A 100 48.63 -17.00 -18.76
C LEU A 100 48.97 -16.97 -20.25
N THR A 101 49.95 -16.18 -20.64
CA THR A 101 50.76 -16.36 -21.85
C THR A 101 52.20 -16.05 -21.48
#